data_AF-A0A1C5TR14-F1
#
_entry.id   AF-A0A1C5TR14-F1
#
_cell.length_a   1.000
_cell.length_b   1.000
_cell.length_c   1.000
_cell.angle_alpha   90.00
_cell.angle_beta   90.00
_cell.angle_gamma   90.00
#
_symmetry.space_group_name_H-M   'P 1'
#
loop_
_entity.id
_entity.type
_entity.pdbx_description
1 polymer ?
#
loop_
_entity_poly.entity_id
_entity_poly.type
_entity_poly.pdbx_seq_one_letter_code
_entity_poly.pdbx_strand_id
1 'polypeptide(L)'
;MSKIMMPILVLLAIVVTIYSVTRPGALAGVKYFLIPNMKNFSFMTIVAAMGQMFYSLSIAMGILYTYGSYTDKDMDLEQSTTQIEIFDTGIAILAGLMIIPAVFSFSGGNPENLQAGPSLMFITLPKVFASMGIGTAAGILFFVLVLLAALTSAVSLMETCVSTFADEFHWSRKKCCVFMAVVMIVLGSASSMGYGALDFIQIFGMAFLDFFDFLTNSVMMPLAALATCFLILRVVGFKKISEEIEQSSSFRRKKLYTVFLKYFAPICLIIILCSSIANVLGIISM
;
A
#
# COMPACT_ATOMS: atom_id res chain seq x y z
N MET A 1 2.41 6.58 20.00
CA MET A 1 3.49 6.02 19.16
C MET A 1 3.59 6.79 17.85
N SER A 2 2.54 6.82 17.04
CA SER A 2 2.53 7.44 15.70
C SER A 2 2.80 8.96 15.66
N LYS A 3 2.33 9.73 16.65
CA LYS A 3 2.47 11.21 16.68
C LYS A 3 3.92 11.73 16.70
N ILE A 4 4.88 10.93 17.18
CA ILE A 4 6.30 11.33 17.26
C ILE A 4 7.12 10.62 16.19
N MET A 5 6.80 9.35 15.91
CA MET A 5 7.64 8.51 15.04
C MET A 5 7.44 8.78 13.55
N MET A 6 6.22 9.08 13.11
CA MET A 6 5.96 9.44 11.71
C MET A 6 6.72 10.71 11.31
N PRO A 7 6.69 11.81 12.08
CA PRO A 7 7.51 12.99 11.79
C PRO A 7 9.01 12.70 11.72
N ILE A 8 9.54 11.88 12.64
CA ILE A 8 10.97 11.52 12.64
C ILE A 8 11.31 10.68 11.41
N LEU A 9 10.48 9.70 11.04
CA LEU A 9 10.67 8.88 9.84
C LEU A 9 10.65 9.74 8.58
N VAL A 10 9.72 10.69 8.47
CA VAL A 10 9.64 11.62 7.34
C VAL A 10 10.89 12.51 7.28
N LEU A 11 11.34 13.05 8.41
CA LEU A 11 12.55 13.87 8.46
C LEU A 11 13.78 13.07 8.04
N LEU A 12 13.92 11.84 8.53
CA LEU A 12 15.02 10.96 8.16
C LEU A 12 14.96 10.59 6.67
N ALA A 13 13.77 10.29 6.15
CA ALA A 13 13.55 10.04 4.73
C ALA A 13 13.93 11.26 3.88
N ILE A 14 13.61 12.49 4.31
CA ILE A 14 14.06 13.72 3.63
C ILE A 14 15.59 13.81 3.59
N VAL A 15 16.26 13.58 4.72
CA VAL A 15 17.74 13.60 4.78
C VAL A 15 18.35 12.56 3.85
N VAL A 16 17.82 11.33 3.84
CA VAL A 16 18.30 10.24 2.97
C VAL A 16 18.01 10.53 1.51
N THR A 17 16.85 11.12 1.19
CA THR A 17 16.52 11.56 -0.16
C THR A 17 17.50 12.60 -0.67
N ILE A 18 17.75 13.67 0.11
CA ILE A 18 18.74 14.71 -0.25
C ILE A 18 20.12 14.07 -0.44
N TYR A 19 20.52 13.18 0.46
CA TYR A 19 21.80 12.48 0.34
C TYR A 19 21.87 11.60 -0.93
N SER A 20 20.80 10.88 -1.24
CA SER A 20 20.70 9.98 -2.40
C SER A 20 20.75 10.74 -3.72
N VAL A 21 20.07 11.88 -3.84
CA VAL A 21 20.07 12.69 -5.07
C VAL A 21 21.39 13.44 -5.31
N THR A 22 22.20 13.66 -4.27
CA THR A 22 23.53 14.29 -4.41
C THR A 22 24.63 13.31 -4.84
N ARG A 23 24.34 12.00 -4.91
CA ARG A 23 25.33 11.00 -5.32
C ARG A 23 25.64 11.11 -6.83
N PRO A 24 26.87 10.81 -7.26
CA PRO A 24 27.22 10.74 -8.67
C PRO A 24 26.28 9.77 -9.43
N GLY A 25 25.72 10.19 -10.56
CA GLY A 25 24.79 9.38 -11.35
C GLY A 25 23.33 9.38 -10.88
N ALA A 26 23.02 9.92 -9.70
CA ALA A 26 21.65 9.96 -9.16
C ALA A 26 20.68 10.80 -10.00
N LEU A 27 21.18 11.85 -10.68
CA LEU A 27 20.38 12.67 -11.60
C LEU A 27 19.74 11.85 -12.73
N ALA A 28 20.37 10.76 -13.18
CA ALA A 28 19.76 9.87 -14.16
C ALA A 28 18.54 9.16 -13.57
N GLY A 29 18.60 8.72 -12.31
CA GLY A 29 17.45 8.13 -11.60
C GLY A 29 16.34 9.14 -11.31
N VAL A 30 16.67 10.40 -10.97
CA VAL A 30 15.67 11.47 -10.82
C VAL A 30 14.95 11.72 -12.15
N LYS A 31 15.69 11.80 -13.26
CA LYS A 31 15.11 11.91 -14.61
C LYS A 31 14.24 10.71 -14.95
N TYR A 32 14.70 9.50 -14.64
CA TYR A 32 13.91 8.28 -14.84
C TYR A 32 12.60 8.28 -14.06
N PHE A 33 12.60 8.80 -12.83
CA PHE A 33 11.41 8.85 -11.98
C PHE A 33 10.42 9.95 -12.38
N LEU A 34 10.91 11.14 -12.72
CA LEU A 34 10.05 12.33 -12.92
C LEU A 34 9.70 12.59 -14.39
N ILE A 35 10.52 12.16 -15.34
CA ILE A 35 10.27 12.40 -16.77
C ILE A 35 9.45 11.25 -17.33
N PRO A 36 8.19 11.47 -17.76
CA PRO A 36 7.36 10.41 -18.30
C PRO A 36 7.95 9.89 -19.60
N ASN A 37 8.09 8.57 -19.70
CA ASN A 37 8.52 7.89 -20.92
C ASN A 37 7.34 7.14 -21.55
N MET A 38 6.84 7.66 -22.68
CA MET A 38 5.70 7.07 -23.39
C MET A 38 6.00 5.64 -23.92
N LYS A 39 7.27 5.26 -24.06
CA LYS A 39 7.64 3.88 -24.44
C LYS A 39 7.34 2.86 -23.33
N ASN A 40 7.35 3.31 -22.07
CA ASN A 40 7.05 2.48 -20.90
C ASN A 40 5.58 2.59 -20.47
N PHE A 41 4.79 3.36 -21.21
CA PHE A 41 3.38 3.55 -20.93
C PHE A 41 2.54 2.51 -21.68
N SER A 42 1.70 1.80 -20.93
CA SER A 42 0.69 0.92 -21.48
C SER A 42 -0.61 1.06 -20.67
N PHE A 43 -1.71 0.53 -21.20
CA PHE A 43 -2.95 0.39 -20.41
C PHE A 43 -2.74 -0.44 -19.14
N MET A 44 -1.80 -1.39 -19.16
CA MET A 44 -1.42 -2.20 -18.00
C MET A 44 -0.71 -1.37 -16.93
N THR A 45 0.05 -0.34 -17.33
CA THR A 45 0.66 0.62 -16.39
C THR A 45 -0.41 1.37 -15.59
N ILE A 46 -1.53 1.75 -16.22
CA ILE A 46 -2.67 2.37 -15.52
C ILE A 46 -3.28 1.39 -14.52
N VAL A 47 -3.52 0.15 -14.95
CA VAL A 47 -4.09 -0.90 -14.10
C VAL A 47 -3.21 -1.17 -12.87
N ALA A 48 -1.90 -1.31 -13.06
CA ALA A 48 -0.94 -1.53 -11.98
C ALA A 48 -0.90 -0.33 -11.01
N ALA A 49 -0.88 0.90 -11.53
CA ALA A 49 -0.89 2.11 -10.72
C ALA A 49 -2.16 2.22 -9.86
N MET A 50 -3.30 1.83 -10.42
CA MET A 50 -4.57 1.80 -9.69
C MET A 50 -4.57 0.74 -8.59
N GLY A 51 -4.09 -0.48 -8.87
CA GLY A 51 -3.94 -1.52 -7.86
C GLY A 51 -3.06 -1.07 -6.68
N GLN A 52 -1.93 -0.41 -6.98
CA GLN A 52 -1.07 0.19 -5.96
C GLN A 52 -1.77 1.25 -5.12
N MET A 53 -2.61 2.09 -5.72
CA MET A 53 -3.39 3.10 -5.00
C MET A 53 -4.36 2.46 -3.98
N PHE A 54 -5.04 1.36 -4.34
CA PHE A 54 -5.92 0.64 -3.42
C PHE A 54 -5.15 0.08 -2.21
N TYR A 55 -3.98 -0.51 -2.48
CA TYR A 55 -3.11 -1.04 -1.43
C TYR A 55 -2.59 0.08 -0.51
N SER A 56 -2.04 1.16 -1.08
CA SER A 56 -1.46 2.28 -0.31
C SER A 56 -2.49 2.93 0.61
N LEU A 57 -3.71 3.19 0.10
CA LEU A 57 -4.79 3.80 0.88
C LEU A 57 -5.54 2.81 1.79
N SER A 58 -5.12 1.54 1.83
CA SER A 58 -5.76 0.48 2.63
C SER A 58 -7.27 0.34 2.36
N ILE A 59 -7.68 0.58 1.11
CA ILE A 59 -9.09 0.55 0.70
C ILE A 59 -9.50 -0.91 0.48
N ALA A 60 -10.74 -1.25 0.85
CA ALA A 60 -11.32 -2.58 0.71
C ALA A 60 -10.65 -3.70 1.55
N MET A 61 -9.83 -3.32 2.53
CA MET A 61 -9.25 -4.24 3.54
C MET A 61 -10.06 -4.33 4.84
N GLY A 62 -11.17 -3.59 4.97
CA GLY A 62 -11.96 -3.56 6.21
C GLY A 62 -11.50 -2.51 7.24
N ILE A 63 -10.22 -2.11 7.21
CA ILE A 63 -9.61 -1.19 8.19
C ILE A 63 -10.41 0.09 8.37
N LEU A 64 -10.76 0.76 7.26
CA LEU A 64 -11.48 2.03 7.32
C LEU A 64 -12.92 1.87 7.86
N TYR A 65 -13.54 0.70 7.71
CA TYR A 65 -14.84 0.43 8.34
C TYR A 65 -14.70 0.23 9.85
N THR A 66 -13.72 -0.57 10.28
CA THR A 66 -13.44 -0.79 11.70
C THR A 66 -13.10 0.52 12.39
N TYR A 67 -12.18 1.32 11.83
CA TYR A 67 -11.80 2.61 12.41
C TYR A 67 -12.92 3.63 12.32
N GLY A 68 -13.68 3.67 11.22
CA GLY A 68 -14.87 4.50 11.11
C GLY A 68 -15.92 4.17 12.18
N SER A 69 -16.06 2.90 12.56
CA SER A 69 -17.00 2.48 13.61
C SER A 69 -16.61 2.93 15.03
N TYR A 70 -15.34 3.29 15.23
CA TYR A 70 -14.81 3.78 16.51
C TYR A 70 -14.70 5.31 16.57
N THR A 71 -15.05 5.99 15.49
CA THR A 71 -14.93 7.45 15.35
C THR A 71 -16.18 8.17 15.87
N ASP A 72 -15.97 9.31 16.51
CA ASP A 72 -17.06 10.19 16.95
C ASP A 72 -17.79 10.85 15.78
N LYS A 73 -19.11 11.07 15.94
CA LYS A 73 -19.96 11.64 14.89
C LYS A 73 -19.58 13.04 14.43
N ASP A 74 -18.82 13.78 15.25
CA ASP A 74 -18.41 15.17 14.97
C ASP A 74 -17.08 15.25 14.19
N MET A 75 -16.47 14.12 13.84
CA MET A 75 -15.20 14.11 13.11
C MET A 75 -15.38 14.59 11.67
N ASP A 76 -14.56 15.57 11.27
CA ASP A 76 -14.53 16.07 9.89
C ASP A 76 -13.93 15.01 8.95
N LEU A 77 -14.82 14.30 8.24
CA LEU A 77 -14.45 13.24 7.31
C LEU A 77 -13.78 13.78 6.05
N GLU A 78 -14.15 14.98 5.57
CA GLU A 78 -13.58 15.56 4.36
C GLU A 78 -12.13 16.01 4.58
N GLN A 79 -11.87 16.68 5.71
CA GLN A 79 -10.54 17.09 6.12
C GLN A 79 -9.65 15.86 6.35
N SER A 80 -10.15 14.85 7.06
CA SER A 80 -9.40 13.64 7.38
C SER A 80 -9.03 12.87 6.11
N THR A 81 -9.98 12.69 5.19
CA THR A 81 -9.73 12.04 3.90
C THR A 81 -8.68 12.80 3.09
N THR A 82 -8.80 14.13 3.00
CA THR A 82 -7.85 14.96 2.27
C THR A 82 -6.44 14.91 2.86
N GLN A 83 -6.31 14.90 4.19
CA GLN A 83 -5.01 14.75 4.84
C GLN A 83 -4.37 13.40 4.53
N ILE A 84 -5.13 12.30 4.61
CA ILE A 84 -4.63 10.96 4.29
C ILE A 84 -4.14 10.91 2.83
N GLU A 85 -4.92 11.41 1.88
CA GLU A 85 -4.53 11.48 0.45
C GLU A 85 -3.20 12.22 0.24
N ILE A 86 -3.03 13.39 0.86
CA ILE A 86 -1.83 14.23 0.72
C ILE A 86 -0.61 13.57 1.37
N PHE A 87 -0.74 13.08 2.61
CA PHE A 87 0.38 12.49 3.32
C PHE A 87 0.83 11.16 2.71
N ASP A 88 -0.10 10.30 2.31
CA ASP A 88 0.20 9.03 1.63
C ASP A 88 0.96 9.28 0.33
N THR A 89 0.43 10.15 -0.54
CA THR A 89 1.06 10.50 -1.82
C THR A 89 2.42 11.18 -1.61
N GLY A 90 2.51 12.10 -0.65
CA GLY A 90 3.76 12.81 -0.34
C GLY A 90 4.86 11.86 0.14
N ILE A 91 4.51 10.90 1.01
CA ILE A 91 5.45 9.89 1.50
C ILE A 91 5.86 8.94 0.36
N ALA A 92 4.93 8.53 -0.52
CA ALA A 92 5.23 7.69 -1.67
C ALA A 92 6.22 8.36 -2.64
N ILE A 93 6.02 9.64 -2.96
CA ILE A 93 6.94 10.42 -3.80
C ILE A 93 8.31 10.54 -3.13
N LEU A 94 8.34 10.82 -1.82
CA LEU A 94 9.57 10.92 -1.06
C LEU A 94 10.34 9.60 -1.06
N ALA A 95 9.66 8.46 -0.86
CA ALA A 95 10.25 7.13 -0.90
C ALA A 95 10.77 6.77 -2.31
N GLY A 96 10.05 7.14 -3.37
CA GLY A 96 10.49 6.99 -4.75
C GLY A 96 11.79 7.76 -5.04
N LEU A 97 11.86 9.03 -4.61
CA LEU A 97 13.06 9.87 -4.73
C LEU A 97 14.20 9.42 -3.81
N MET A 98 13.90 8.72 -2.72
CA MET A 98 14.89 8.13 -1.84
C MET A 98 15.57 6.92 -2.49
N ILE A 99 14.79 6.01 -3.08
CA ILE A 99 15.27 4.70 -3.55
C ILE A 99 15.77 4.78 -5.00
N ILE A 100 15.00 5.34 -5.94
CA ILE A 100 15.30 5.22 -7.37
C ILE A 100 16.62 5.92 -7.76
N PRO A 101 16.91 7.16 -7.32
CA PRO A 101 18.19 7.81 -7.57
C PRO A 101 19.37 7.06 -6.97
N ALA A 102 19.19 6.47 -5.77
CA ALA A 102 20.21 5.65 -5.14
C ALA A 102 20.51 4.38 -5.96
N VAL A 103 19.48 3.68 -6.45
CA VAL A 103 19.66 2.51 -7.32
C VAL A 103 20.50 2.88 -8.54
N PHE A 104 20.15 3.96 -9.25
CA PHE A 104 20.90 4.39 -10.44
C PHE A 104 22.35 4.77 -10.11
N SER A 105 22.58 5.43 -8.98
CA SER A 105 23.93 5.78 -8.54
C SER A 105 24.80 4.55 -8.24
N PHE A 106 24.26 3.56 -7.52
CA PHE A 106 25.01 2.36 -7.11
C PHE A 106 25.05 1.23 -8.16
N SER A 107 24.20 1.27 -9.17
CA SER A 107 24.15 0.27 -10.25
C SER A 107 24.79 0.71 -11.56
N GLY A 108 25.38 1.90 -11.62
CA GLY A 108 25.91 2.47 -12.86
C GLY A 108 24.81 2.87 -13.86
N GLY A 109 23.60 3.14 -13.38
CA GLY A 109 22.48 3.62 -14.18
C GLY A 109 21.67 2.54 -14.89
N ASN A 110 21.82 1.26 -14.54
CA ASN A 110 21.01 0.19 -15.12
C ASN A 110 19.60 0.10 -14.44
N PRO A 111 18.50 0.41 -15.16
CA PRO A 111 17.14 0.37 -14.62
C PRO A 111 16.65 -1.04 -14.24
N GLU A 112 17.24 -2.11 -14.76
CA GLU A 112 16.86 -3.50 -14.43
C GLU A 112 16.98 -3.80 -12.93
N ASN A 113 17.89 -3.11 -12.24
CA ASN A 113 18.07 -3.25 -10.80
C ASN A 113 16.87 -2.71 -9.99
N LEU A 114 15.96 -1.96 -10.60
CA LEU A 114 14.69 -1.58 -9.99
C LEU A 114 13.72 -2.77 -9.87
N GLN A 115 13.92 -3.84 -10.64
CA GLN A 115 13.04 -5.01 -10.66
C GLN A 115 13.37 -6.03 -9.56
N ALA A 116 14.17 -5.65 -8.56
CA ALA A 116 14.50 -6.52 -7.41
C ALA A 116 13.29 -6.78 -6.46
N GLY A 117 12.11 -6.24 -6.79
CA GLY A 117 10.87 -6.49 -6.07
C GLY A 117 10.95 -6.08 -4.59
N PRO A 118 10.36 -6.88 -3.67
CA PRO A 118 10.35 -6.56 -2.23
C PRO A 118 11.72 -6.36 -1.61
N SER A 119 12.77 -6.95 -2.19
CA SER A 119 14.14 -6.86 -1.67
C SER A 119 14.83 -5.51 -1.97
N LEU A 120 14.30 -4.70 -2.88
CA LEU A 120 14.95 -3.49 -3.40
C LEU A 120 15.37 -2.51 -2.30
N MET A 121 14.46 -2.26 -1.34
CA MET A 121 14.73 -1.37 -0.20
C MET A 121 15.89 -1.90 0.66
N PHE A 122 15.89 -3.22 0.92
CA PHE A 122 16.87 -3.90 1.77
C PHE A 122 18.24 -4.08 1.10
N ILE A 123 18.32 -3.95 -0.23
CA ILE A 123 19.60 -3.95 -0.96
C ILE A 123 20.13 -2.53 -1.11
N THR A 124 19.25 -1.57 -1.43
CA THR A 124 19.65 -0.22 -1.83
C THR A 124 19.98 0.66 -0.63
N LEU A 125 19.09 0.72 0.37
CA LEU A 125 19.27 1.64 1.49
C LEU A 125 20.51 1.31 2.34
N PRO A 126 20.87 0.04 2.60
CA PRO A 126 22.13 -0.24 3.27
C PRO A 126 23.36 0.28 2.53
N LYS A 127 23.37 0.27 1.18
CA LYS A 127 24.45 0.88 0.38
C LYS A 127 24.48 2.40 0.53
N VAL A 128 23.31 3.05 0.54
CA VAL A 128 23.20 4.48 0.81
C VAL A 128 23.80 4.80 2.18
N PHE A 129 23.35 4.11 3.22
CA PHE A 129 23.85 4.31 4.57
C PHE A 129 25.35 4.02 4.68
N ALA A 130 25.85 2.93 4.12
CA ALA A 130 27.29 2.62 4.13
C ALA A 130 28.16 3.70 3.47
N SER A 131 27.62 4.41 2.47
CA SER A 131 28.32 5.55 1.86
C SER A 131 28.29 6.83 2.72
N MET A 132 27.39 6.91 3.71
CA MET A 132 27.34 7.99 4.68
C MET A 132 28.39 7.76 5.78
N GLY A 133 29.18 8.78 6.12
CA GLY A 133 30.17 8.67 7.22
C GLY A 133 29.56 8.35 8.60
N ILE A 134 28.26 8.62 8.80
CA ILE A 134 27.47 8.27 10.02
C ILE A 134 26.41 7.18 9.67
N GLY A 135 26.71 6.36 8.67
CA GLY A 135 25.79 5.42 8.04
C GLY A 135 25.12 4.43 8.98
N THR A 136 25.90 3.81 9.85
CA THR A 136 25.40 2.73 10.72
C THR A 136 24.31 3.23 11.67
N ALA A 137 24.51 4.38 12.32
CA ALA A 137 23.50 4.94 13.24
C ALA A 137 22.24 5.39 12.49
N ALA A 138 22.40 6.03 11.33
CA ALA A 138 21.27 6.44 10.48
C ALA A 138 20.47 5.24 9.96
N GLY A 139 21.16 4.17 9.54
CA GLY A 139 20.54 2.93 9.07
C GLY A 139 19.79 2.19 10.17
N ILE A 140 20.39 2.04 11.36
CA ILE A 140 19.71 1.43 12.52
C ILE A 140 18.43 2.22 12.84
N LEU A 141 18.54 3.54 12.97
CA LEU A 141 17.39 4.39 13.28
C LEU A 141 16.30 4.27 12.21
N PHE A 142 16.68 4.29 10.93
CA PHE A 142 15.73 4.17 9.82
C PHE A 142 14.98 2.84 9.85
N PHE A 143 15.68 1.70 9.92
CA PHE A 143 15.03 0.39 9.91
C PHE A 143 14.20 0.14 11.17
N VAL A 144 14.59 0.67 12.33
CA VAL A 144 13.75 0.63 13.53
C VAL A 144 12.45 1.43 13.31
N LEU A 145 12.53 2.62 12.72
CA LEU A 145 11.33 3.43 12.43
C LEU A 145 10.43 2.77 11.39
N VAL A 146 10.99 2.17 10.33
CA VAL A 146 10.24 1.40 9.33
C VAL A 146 9.58 0.17 9.96
N LEU A 147 10.29 -0.58 10.81
CA LEU A 147 9.73 -1.73 11.53
C LEU A 147 8.53 -1.30 12.37
N LEU A 148 8.65 -0.19 13.09
CA LEU A 148 7.56 0.30 13.92
C LEU A 148 6.38 0.84 13.10
N ALA A 149 6.64 1.47 11.95
CA ALA A 149 5.58 1.87 11.02
C ALA A 149 4.84 0.65 10.46
N ALA A 150 5.57 -0.38 10.02
CA ALA A 150 5.00 -1.64 9.56
C ALA A 150 4.18 -2.33 10.68
N LEU A 151 4.67 -2.31 11.92
CA LEU A 151 3.96 -2.85 13.07
C LEU A 151 2.61 -2.12 13.29
N THR A 152 2.57 -0.79 13.17
CA THR A 152 1.30 -0.05 13.32
C THR A 152 0.27 -0.40 12.25
N SER A 153 0.71 -0.62 11.00
CA SER A 153 -0.18 -1.08 9.93
C SER A 153 -0.65 -2.51 10.17
N ALA A 154 0.24 -3.40 10.62
CA ALA A 154 -0.10 -4.79 10.95
C ALA A 154 -1.10 -4.89 12.10
N VAL A 155 -0.97 -4.06 13.14
CA VAL A 155 -1.95 -3.99 14.24
C VAL A 155 -3.32 -3.54 13.72
N SER A 156 -3.36 -2.60 12.77
CA SER A 156 -4.62 -2.14 12.16
C SER A 156 -5.33 -3.25 11.40
N LEU A 157 -4.58 -4.03 10.61
CA LEU A 157 -5.11 -5.21 9.90
C LEU A 157 -5.59 -6.29 10.87
N MET A 158 -4.80 -6.58 11.91
CA MET A 158 -5.16 -7.56 12.93
C MET A 158 -6.46 -7.16 13.66
N GLU A 159 -6.59 -5.88 14.02
CA GLU A 159 -7.77 -5.36 14.71
C GLU A 159 -9.03 -5.54 13.87
N THR A 160 -8.98 -5.27 12.56
CA THR A 160 -10.10 -5.51 11.65
C THR A 160 -10.53 -6.96 11.64
N CYS A 161 -9.59 -7.90 11.53
CA CYS A 161 -9.94 -9.32 11.58
C CYS A 161 -10.55 -9.69 12.94
N VAL A 162 -9.92 -9.24 14.03
CA VAL A 162 -10.37 -9.51 15.40
C VAL A 162 -11.76 -8.95 15.65
N SER A 163 -12.06 -7.73 15.21
CA SER A 163 -13.38 -7.10 15.36
C SER A 163 -14.44 -7.88 14.59
N THR A 164 -14.16 -8.26 13.33
CA THR A 164 -15.10 -9.04 12.52
C THR A 164 -15.40 -10.40 13.16
N PHE A 165 -14.40 -11.13 13.64
CA PHE A 165 -14.63 -12.41 14.32
C PHE A 165 -15.37 -12.25 15.66
N ALA A 166 -15.07 -11.18 16.41
CA ALA A 166 -15.74 -10.91 17.67
C ALA A 166 -17.23 -10.57 17.45
N ASP A 167 -17.54 -9.79 16.42
CA ASP A 167 -18.91 -9.36 16.12
C ASP A 167 -19.75 -10.50 15.53
N GLU A 168 -19.19 -11.25 14.57
CA GLU A 168 -19.94 -12.29 13.84
C GLU A 168 -20.07 -13.61 14.61
N PHE A 169 -19.00 -14.02 15.32
CA PHE A 169 -18.99 -15.28 16.07
C PHE A 169 -19.21 -15.09 17.58
N HIS A 170 -19.39 -13.85 18.04
CA HIS A 170 -19.55 -13.51 19.46
C HIS A 170 -18.42 -14.05 20.36
N TRP A 171 -17.22 -14.17 19.82
CA TRP A 171 -16.06 -14.65 20.56
C TRP A 171 -15.46 -13.53 21.41
N SER A 172 -14.92 -13.89 22.58
CA SER A 172 -14.16 -12.94 23.40
C SER A 172 -12.92 -12.44 22.65
N ARG A 173 -12.61 -11.14 22.71
CA ARG A 173 -11.46 -10.53 22.01
C ARG A 173 -10.14 -11.29 22.20
N LYS A 174 -9.87 -11.82 23.39
CA LYS A 174 -8.67 -12.63 23.67
C LYS A 174 -8.58 -13.86 22.77
N LYS A 175 -9.70 -14.58 22.57
CA LYS A 175 -9.75 -15.75 21.70
C LYS A 175 -9.52 -15.37 20.24
N CYS A 176 -10.16 -14.30 19.76
CA CYS A 176 -9.95 -13.79 18.40
C CYS A 176 -8.49 -13.37 18.17
N CYS A 177 -7.87 -12.65 19.11
CA CYS A 177 -6.46 -12.26 18.99
C CYS A 177 -5.53 -13.47 18.91
N VAL A 178 -5.71 -14.48 19.78
CA VAL A 178 -4.88 -15.69 19.76
C VAL A 178 -5.07 -16.46 18.45
N PHE A 179 -6.32 -16.60 18.00
CA PHE A 179 -6.63 -17.25 16.73
C PHE A 179 -5.94 -16.53 15.56
N MET A 180 -6.10 -15.21 15.45
CA MET A 180 -5.46 -14.43 14.40
C MET A 180 -3.93 -14.45 14.49
N ALA A 181 -3.36 -14.46 15.70
CA ALA A 181 -1.92 -14.60 15.87
C ALA A 181 -1.39 -15.94 15.33
N VAL A 182 -2.10 -17.04 15.61
CA VAL A 182 -1.75 -18.36 15.06
C VAL A 182 -1.84 -18.35 13.53
N VAL A 183 -2.92 -17.80 12.96
CA VAL A 183 -3.09 -17.69 11.50
C VAL A 183 -1.95 -16.89 10.87
N MET A 184 -1.61 -15.73 11.44
CA MET A 184 -0.52 -14.88 10.96
C MET A 184 0.85 -15.55 11.07
N ILE A 185 1.12 -16.30 12.15
CA ILE A 185 2.38 -17.06 12.28
C ILE A 185 2.47 -18.14 11.20
N VAL A 186 1.40 -18.89 10.96
CA VAL A 186 1.39 -19.97 9.95
C VAL A 186 1.56 -19.41 8.54
N LEU A 187 0.69 -18.47 8.14
CA LEU A 187 0.73 -17.90 6.79
C LEU A 187 1.96 -17.02 6.58
N GLY A 188 2.32 -16.20 7.56
CA GLY A 188 3.51 -15.34 7.51
C GLY A 188 4.82 -16.13 7.44
N SER A 189 4.91 -17.26 8.16
CA SER A 189 6.07 -18.15 8.04
C SER A 189 6.15 -18.79 6.67
N ALA A 190 5.02 -19.21 6.09
CA ALA A 190 4.98 -19.71 4.71
C ALA A 190 5.47 -18.66 3.70
N SER A 191 4.98 -17.41 3.82
CA SER A 191 5.45 -16.29 2.99
C SER A 191 6.95 -16.02 3.15
N SER A 192 7.46 -16.01 4.39
CA SER A 192 8.88 -15.77 4.67
C SER A 192 9.78 -16.88 4.12
N MET A 193 9.32 -18.13 4.13
CA MET A 193 10.09 -19.26 3.61
C MET A 193 9.97 -19.38 2.09
N GLY A 194 9.04 -18.66 1.45
CA GLY A 194 8.78 -18.70 0.01
C GLY A 194 9.96 -18.30 -0.87
N TYR A 195 10.85 -17.41 -0.42
CA TYR A 195 12.09 -17.06 -1.13
C TYR A 195 13.32 -17.85 -0.65
N GLY A 196 13.12 -18.92 0.14
CA GLY A 196 14.18 -19.69 0.76
C GLY A 196 13.86 -21.18 0.73
N ALA A 197 13.60 -21.76 1.90
CA ALA A 197 13.41 -23.20 2.05
C ALA A 197 12.21 -23.76 1.25
N LEU A 198 11.20 -22.94 0.92
CA LEU A 198 10.01 -23.34 0.16
C LEU A 198 9.98 -22.80 -1.26
N ASP A 199 11.10 -22.31 -1.80
CA ASP A 199 11.18 -21.77 -3.17
C ASP A 199 10.80 -22.82 -4.25
N PHE A 200 10.93 -24.11 -3.91
CA PHE A 200 10.50 -25.20 -4.79
C PHE A 200 8.97 -25.34 -4.91
N ILE A 201 8.18 -24.74 -4.00
CA ILE A 201 6.72 -24.75 -4.04
C ILE A 201 6.27 -23.45 -4.67
N GLN A 202 5.99 -23.50 -5.97
CA GLN A 202 5.46 -22.36 -6.71
C GLN A 202 3.98 -22.57 -7.00
N ILE A 203 3.15 -21.59 -6.67
CA ILE A 203 1.71 -21.58 -6.95
C ILE A 203 1.51 -20.68 -8.16
N PHE A 204 1.06 -21.24 -9.29
CA PHE A 204 1.00 -20.54 -10.59
C PHE A 204 2.33 -19.91 -11.03
N GLY A 205 3.46 -20.55 -10.69
CA GLY A 205 4.81 -20.03 -11.00
C GLY A 205 5.27 -18.87 -10.10
N MET A 206 4.50 -18.53 -9.07
CA MET A 206 4.83 -17.49 -8.10
C MET A 206 5.31 -18.11 -6.78
N ALA A 207 6.27 -17.46 -6.12
CA ALA A 207 6.64 -17.78 -4.74
C ALA A 207 5.46 -17.48 -3.80
N PHE A 208 5.49 -18.03 -2.58
CA PHE A 208 4.38 -17.85 -1.62
C PHE A 208 4.03 -16.37 -1.36
N LEU A 209 5.03 -15.51 -1.16
CA LEU A 209 4.77 -14.08 -0.90
C LEU A 209 4.07 -13.44 -2.10
N ASP A 210 4.59 -13.66 -3.31
CA ASP A 210 4.04 -13.09 -4.55
C ASP A 210 2.63 -13.63 -4.81
N PHE A 211 2.37 -14.91 -4.54
CA PHE A 211 1.04 -15.49 -4.68
C PHE A 211 0.04 -14.86 -3.70
N PHE A 212 0.42 -14.68 -2.43
CA PHE A 212 -0.47 -14.02 -1.46
C PHE A 212 -0.69 -12.56 -1.81
N ASP A 213 0.35 -11.85 -2.24
CA ASP A 213 0.25 -10.46 -2.70
C ASP A 213 -0.70 -10.34 -3.90
N PHE A 214 -0.57 -11.22 -4.89
CA PHE A 214 -1.49 -11.29 -6.02
C PHE A 214 -2.92 -11.59 -5.59
N LEU A 215 -3.12 -12.62 -4.75
CA LEU A 215 -4.45 -13.01 -4.30
C LEU A 215 -5.15 -11.86 -3.57
N THR A 216 -4.45 -11.14 -2.71
CA THR A 216 -5.04 -10.05 -1.93
C THR A 216 -5.17 -8.77 -2.77
N ASN A 217 -4.08 -8.26 -3.33
CA ASN A 217 -3.99 -6.97 -4.03
C ASN A 217 -4.69 -6.96 -5.38
N SER A 218 -4.62 -8.07 -6.11
CA SER A 218 -5.10 -8.12 -7.49
C SER A 218 -6.48 -8.77 -7.64
N VAL A 219 -6.94 -9.53 -6.63
CA VAL A 219 -8.22 -10.25 -6.69
C VAL A 219 -9.17 -9.86 -5.55
N MET A 220 -8.82 -10.14 -4.29
CA MET A 220 -9.74 -9.97 -3.17
C MET A 220 -10.12 -8.50 -2.92
N MET A 221 -9.15 -7.59 -2.92
CA MET A 221 -9.42 -6.17 -2.71
C MET A 221 -10.28 -5.56 -3.82
N PRO A 222 -10.00 -5.78 -5.12
CA PRO A 222 -10.88 -5.30 -6.17
C PRO A 222 -12.31 -5.86 -6.08
N LEU A 223 -12.46 -7.15 -5.73
CA LEU A 223 -13.77 -7.77 -5.53
C LEU A 223 -14.53 -7.15 -4.35
N ALA A 224 -13.85 -6.96 -3.22
CA ALA A 224 -14.43 -6.31 -2.04
C ALA A 224 -14.84 -4.86 -2.35
N ALA A 225 -14.00 -4.10 -3.06
CA ALA A 225 -14.30 -2.75 -3.51
C ALA A 225 -15.52 -2.72 -4.45
N LEU A 226 -15.64 -3.69 -5.37
CA LEU A 226 -16.80 -3.84 -6.25
C LEU A 226 -18.06 -4.11 -5.44
N ALA A 227 -18.01 -5.06 -4.51
CA ALA A 227 -19.13 -5.37 -3.63
C ALA A 227 -19.58 -4.14 -2.84
N THR A 228 -18.65 -3.35 -2.31
CA THR A 228 -18.94 -2.06 -1.67
C THR A 228 -19.61 -1.08 -2.62
N CYS A 229 -19.12 -0.93 -3.86
CA CYS A 229 -19.74 -0.06 -4.85
C CYS A 229 -21.19 -0.48 -5.11
N PHE A 230 -21.46 -1.77 -5.30
CA PHE A 230 -22.81 -2.29 -5.51
C PHE A 230 -23.71 -2.10 -4.28
N LEU A 231 -23.19 -2.29 -3.07
CA LEU A 231 -23.92 -2.05 -1.82
C LEU A 231 -24.38 -0.59 -1.73
N ILE A 232 -23.49 0.36 -2.02
CA ILE A 232 -23.80 1.79 -2.00
C ILE A 232 -24.79 2.14 -3.12
N LEU A 233 -24.61 1.60 -4.32
CA LEU A 233 -25.47 1.90 -5.47
C LEU A 233 -26.90 1.36 -5.32
N ARG A 234 -27.05 0.15 -4.76
CA ARG A 234 -28.33 -0.57 -4.75
C ARG A 234 -29.07 -0.50 -3.42
N VAL A 235 -28.36 -0.50 -2.30
CA VAL A 235 -28.97 -0.66 -0.96
C VAL A 235 -28.95 0.65 -0.18
N VAL A 236 -27.79 1.30 -0.07
CA VAL A 236 -27.65 2.50 0.78
C VAL A 236 -28.14 3.76 0.07
N GLY A 237 -27.69 3.98 -1.15
CA GLY A 237 -27.98 5.17 -1.95
C GLY A 237 -27.10 6.37 -1.57
N PHE A 238 -26.74 7.18 -2.58
CA PHE A 238 -25.88 8.35 -2.43
C PHE A 238 -26.42 9.43 -1.49
N LYS A 239 -27.75 9.53 -1.37
CA LYS A 239 -28.41 10.51 -0.52
C LYS A 239 -28.07 10.27 0.95
N LYS A 240 -28.20 9.03 1.44
CA LYS A 240 -27.88 8.67 2.82
C LYS A 240 -26.41 8.90 3.15
N ILE A 241 -25.50 8.51 2.24
CA ILE A 241 -24.06 8.77 2.40
C ILE A 241 -23.79 10.27 2.51
N SER A 242 -24.45 11.07 1.68
CA SER A 242 -24.25 12.52 1.70
C SER A 242 -24.78 13.14 2.98
N GLU A 243 -25.96 12.71 3.45
CA GLU A 243 -26.54 13.15 4.73
C GLU A 243 -25.65 12.77 5.92
N GLU A 244 -25.00 11.60 5.88
CA GLU A 244 -24.08 11.19 6.94
C GLU A 244 -22.79 12.02 6.96
N ILE A 245 -22.22 12.32 5.79
CA ILE A 245 -21.01 13.16 5.70
C ILE A 245 -21.34 14.61 6.07
N GLU A 246 -22.51 15.11 5.66
CA GLU A 246 -22.98 16.48 5.91
C GLU A 246 -23.36 16.73 7.38
N GLN A 247 -23.45 15.69 8.22
CA GLN A 247 -23.60 15.85 9.67
C GLN A 247 -22.36 16.47 10.32
N SER A 248 -21.15 16.14 9.84
CA SER A 248 -19.89 16.56 10.46
C SER A 248 -19.05 17.51 9.61
N SER A 249 -19.26 17.55 8.28
CA SER A 249 -18.42 18.30 7.36
C SER A 249 -19.15 18.72 6.08
N SER A 250 -18.72 19.81 5.42
CA SER A 250 -19.29 20.18 4.12
C SER A 250 -18.85 19.19 3.03
N PHE A 251 -19.77 18.45 2.41
CA PHE A 251 -19.41 17.49 1.37
C PHE A 251 -19.12 18.15 0.00
N ARG A 252 -17.97 18.82 -0.10
CA ARG A 252 -17.58 19.61 -1.29
C ARG A 252 -17.46 18.77 -2.57
N ARG A 253 -17.01 17.52 -2.45
CA ARG A 253 -16.76 16.59 -3.57
C ARG A 253 -17.94 15.67 -3.92
N LYS A 254 -19.15 15.93 -3.40
CA LYS A 254 -20.36 15.08 -3.55
C LYS A 254 -20.67 14.65 -5.00
N LYS A 255 -20.63 15.59 -5.95
CA LYS A 255 -20.91 15.29 -7.37
C LYS A 255 -19.84 14.38 -7.97
N LEU A 256 -18.57 14.67 -7.68
CA LEU A 256 -17.43 13.87 -8.13
C LEU A 256 -17.52 12.46 -7.55
N TYR A 257 -17.73 12.33 -6.25
CA TYR A 257 -17.93 11.05 -5.55
C TYR A 257 -19.03 10.22 -6.20
N THR A 258 -20.20 10.82 -6.47
CA THR A 258 -21.33 10.12 -7.08
C THR A 258 -21.01 9.60 -8.48
N VAL A 259 -20.36 10.41 -9.32
CA VAL A 259 -19.98 10.02 -10.69
C VAL A 259 -18.91 8.93 -10.66
N PHE A 260 -17.89 9.08 -9.81
CA PHE A 260 -16.80 8.12 -9.69
C PHE A 260 -17.31 6.77 -9.19
N LEU A 261 -18.10 6.74 -8.12
CA LEU A 261 -18.59 5.49 -7.56
C LEU A 261 -19.61 4.80 -8.47
N LYS A 262 -20.40 5.57 -9.24
CA LYS A 262 -21.42 5.00 -10.14
C LYS A 262 -20.83 4.44 -11.43
N TYR A 263 -19.82 5.08 -12.00
CA TYR A 263 -19.32 4.75 -13.33
C TYR A 263 -17.86 4.33 -13.29
N PHE A 264 -16.98 5.20 -12.81
CA PHE A 264 -15.53 4.98 -12.92
C PHE A 264 -15.06 3.82 -12.04
N ALA A 265 -15.33 3.83 -10.74
CA ALA A 265 -14.84 2.83 -9.81
C ALA A 265 -15.25 1.40 -10.21
N PRO A 266 -16.51 1.08 -10.57
CA PRO A 266 -16.85 -0.27 -11.01
C PRO A 266 -16.13 -0.69 -12.29
N ILE A 267 -16.05 0.20 -13.29
CA ILE A 267 -15.37 -0.10 -14.56
C ILE A 267 -13.88 -0.35 -14.31
N CYS A 268 -13.25 0.55 -13.58
CA CYS A 268 -11.86 0.49 -13.16
C CYS A 268 -11.52 -0.81 -12.43
N LEU A 269 -12.35 -1.20 -11.45
CA LEU A 269 -12.15 -2.41 -10.66
C LEU A 269 -12.35 -3.69 -11.49
N ILE A 270 -13.33 -3.70 -12.39
CA ILE A 270 -13.53 -4.81 -13.34
C ILE A 270 -12.30 -4.95 -14.25
N ILE A 271 -11.78 -3.84 -14.77
CA ILE A 271 -10.56 -3.87 -15.61
C ILE A 271 -9.39 -4.41 -14.79
N ILE A 272 -9.16 -3.94 -13.56
CA ILE A 272 -8.08 -4.45 -12.70
C ILE A 272 -8.21 -5.95 -12.49
N LEU A 273 -9.42 -6.43 -12.14
CA LEU A 273 -9.67 -7.85 -11.90
C LEU A 273 -9.43 -8.70 -13.16
N CYS A 274 -10.00 -8.28 -14.30
CA CYS A 274 -9.85 -8.98 -15.57
C CYS A 274 -8.39 -9.01 -16.05
N SER A 275 -7.69 -7.88 -15.98
CA SER A 275 -6.27 -7.78 -16.36
C SER A 275 -5.39 -8.62 -15.43
N SER A 276 -5.68 -8.65 -14.14
CA SER A 276 -4.92 -9.45 -13.17
C SER A 276 -5.07 -10.95 -13.42
N ILE A 277 -6.30 -11.41 -13.64
CA ILE A 277 -6.58 -12.81 -13.96
C ILE A 277 -5.95 -13.20 -15.31
N ALA A 278 -6.08 -12.35 -16.33
CA ALA A 278 -5.50 -12.61 -17.64
C ALA A 278 -3.97 -12.66 -17.61
N ASN A 279 -3.31 -11.91 -16.71
CA ASN A 279 -1.87 -12.01 -16.51
C ASN A 279 -1.47 -13.39 -15.98
N VAL A 280 -2.11 -13.84 -14.91
CA VAL A 280 -1.80 -15.15 -14.31
C VAL A 280 -2.12 -16.32 -15.24
N LEU A 281 -3.12 -16.18 -16.11
CA LEU A 281 -3.42 -17.17 -17.15
C LEU A 281 -2.44 -17.15 -18.34
N GLY A 282 -1.42 -16.27 -18.33
CA GLY A 282 -0.42 -16.14 -19.39
C GLY A 282 -0.96 -15.53 -20.69
N ILE A 283 -2.14 -14.91 -20.64
CA ILE A 283 -2.79 -14.30 -21.81
C ILE A 283 -2.19 -12.91 -22.10
N ILE A 284 -1.72 -12.22 -21.06
CA ILE A 284 -1.08 -10.90 -21.13
C ILE A 284 0.12 -10.84 -20.17
N SER A 285 1.16 -10.08 -20.51
CA SER A 285 2.22 -9.73 -19.56
C SER A 285 1.93 -8.33 -19.05
N MET A 286 1.84 -8.15 -17.72
CA MET A 286 2.01 -6.82 -17.11
C MET A 286 3.48 -6.43 -17.08
#